data_AF-A0A8X7Q0L9-F1
#
_entry.id   AF-A0A8X7Q0L9-F1
#
_cell.length_a   1.000
_cell.length_b   1.000
_cell.length_c   1.000
_cell.angle_alpha   90.00
_cell.angle_beta   90.00
_cell.angle_gamma   90.00
#
_symmetry.space_group_name_H-M   'P 1'
#
loop_
_entity.id
_entity.type
_entity.pdbx_description
1 polymer ?
#
loop_
_entity_poly.entity_id
_entity_poly.type
_entity_poly.pdbx_seq_one_letter_code
_entity_poly.pdbx_strand_id
1 'polypeptide(L)'
;MNKGLITCMFINLVHPVLDDSQGDGERITPFLGTWKGRSITKRSGVYGSTLSEADTVAVLDINDQGQVVQDISSTSDVKNVTTNVHWVGEMSKNLVTFAEGYQMTLLPGGMYMGCPCDVAKSVAELKSFHLEFCWTETRTHI
;
A
#
# COMPACT_ATOMS: atom_id res chain seq x y z
N MET A 1 -20.19 2.90 13.81
CA MET A 1 -19.42 4.16 13.71
C MET A 1 -18.19 3.86 12.87
N ASN A 2 -18.30 4.01 11.55
CA ASN A 2 -17.27 3.59 10.59
C ASN A 2 -16.06 4.52 10.69
N LYS A 3 -14.98 4.03 11.30
CA LYS A 3 -13.70 4.72 11.32
C LYS A 3 -12.98 4.35 10.04
N GLY A 4 -13.07 5.20 9.01
CA GLY A 4 -12.20 5.13 7.85
C GLY A 4 -10.77 5.38 8.34
N LEU A 5 -9.94 4.34 8.31
CA LEU A 5 -8.52 4.46 8.60
C LEU A 5 -7.85 4.89 7.29
N ILE A 6 -7.46 6.15 7.18
CA ILE A 6 -6.56 6.59 6.12
C ILE A 6 -5.16 6.27 6.64
N THR A 7 -4.63 5.11 6.25
CA THR A 7 -3.22 4.78 6.47
C THR A 7 -2.43 5.51 5.40
N CYS A 8 -1.89 6.68 5.73
CA CYS A 8 -0.75 7.23 4.99
C CYS A 8 0.51 6.54 5.50
N MET A 9 1.03 5.58 4.73
CA MET A 9 2.37 5.04 4.99
C MET A 9 3.38 6.06 4.46
N PHE A 10 3.97 6.86 5.35
CA PHE A 10 5.13 7.70 5.02
C PHE A 10 6.37 6.83 5.01
N ILE A 11 6.74 6.29 3.84
CA ILE A 11 8.03 5.62 3.69
C ILE A 11 9.08 6.74 3.50
N ASN A 12 9.93 6.94 4.52
CA ASN A 12 11.07 7.84 4.42
C ASN A 12 12.12 7.17 3.52
N LEU A 13 12.18 7.55 2.24
CA LEU A 13 13.11 6.96 1.28
C LEU A 13 14.25 7.92 0.97
N VAL A 14 15.48 7.41 1.12
CA VAL A 14 16.70 8.07 0.68
C VAL A 14 16.76 8.04 -0.85
N HIS A 15 17.02 9.21 -1.45
CA HIS A 15 16.95 9.49 -2.91
C HIS A 15 18.10 8.89 -3.73
N PRO A 16 17.78 8.36 -4.94
CA PRO A 16 18.56 8.73 -6.13
C PRO A 16 17.73 9.07 -7.40
N VAL A 17 17.74 10.35 -7.81
CA VAL A 17 17.23 10.98 -9.06
C VAL A 17 16.51 10.06 -10.08
N LEU A 18 15.23 10.36 -10.34
CA LEU A 18 14.45 9.76 -11.43
C LEU A 18 15.00 10.18 -12.81
N ASP A 19 15.48 9.23 -13.60
CA ASP A 19 15.67 9.39 -15.04
C ASP A 19 14.30 9.22 -15.73
N ASP A 20 13.85 10.28 -16.40
CA ASP A 20 12.53 10.41 -17.03
C ASP A 20 12.49 9.77 -18.42
N SER A 21 13.33 8.75 -18.64
CA SER A 21 13.49 8.13 -19.95
C SER A 21 13.28 6.62 -19.91
N GLN A 22 12.35 6.21 -20.81
CA GLN A 22 12.20 4.89 -21.41
C GLN A 22 11.32 3.84 -20.71
N GLY A 23 10.29 3.44 -21.45
CA GLY A 23 9.76 2.09 -21.47
C GLY A 23 8.28 2.02 -21.11
N ASP A 24 7.50 1.39 -21.99
CA ASP A 24 6.20 0.77 -21.73
C ASP A 24 6.35 -0.43 -20.75
N GLY A 25 7.34 -0.34 -19.84
CA GLY A 25 7.58 -1.29 -18.77
C GLY A 25 6.42 -1.21 -17.78
N GLU A 26 6.00 -2.37 -17.30
CA GLU A 26 4.83 -2.49 -16.44
C GLU A 26 4.92 -1.48 -15.29
N ARG A 27 3.92 -0.60 -15.16
CA ARG A 27 3.93 0.49 -14.17
C ARG A 27 4.08 0.00 -12.72
N ILE A 28 3.98 -1.31 -12.50
CA ILE A 28 4.18 -1.97 -11.22
C ILE A 28 5.67 -2.11 -10.86
N THR A 29 6.57 -2.19 -11.85
CA THR A 29 8.01 -2.40 -11.64
C THR A 29 8.63 -1.51 -10.56
N PRO A 30 8.41 -0.18 -10.52
CA PRO A 30 8.99 0.66 -9.47
C PRO A 30 8.44 0.42 -8.06
N PHE A 31 7.36 -0.36 -7.91
CA PHE A 31 6.76 -0.72 -6.64
C PHE A 31 7.14 -2.14 -6.18
N LEU A 32 7.73 -2.95 -7.07
CA LEU A 32 8.15 -4.31 -6.73
C LEU A 32 9.34 -4.32 -5.77
N GLY A 33 9.42 -5.35 -4.93
CA GLY A 33 10.47 -5.56 -3.95
C GLY A 33 10.02 -5.32 -2.51
N THR A 34 11.00 -5.19 -1.62
CA THR A 34 10.79 -5.04 -0.17
C THR A 34 11.03 -3.60 0.28
N TRP A 35 9.99 -2.99 0.82
CA TRP A 35 9.97 -1.64 1.38
C TRP A 35 9.96 -1.72 2.90
N LYS A 36 10.93 -1.05 3.54
CA LYS A 36 10.97 -0.92 5.01
C LYS A 36 10.84 0.54 5.37
N GLY A 37 10.04 0.83 6.38
CA GLY A 37 9.78 2.19 6.82
C GLY A 37 9.09 2.23 8.17
N ARG A 38 8.55 3.40 8.50
CA ARG A 38 7.81 3.63 9.74
C ARG A 38 6.45 4.22 9.42
N SER A 39 5.43 3.74 10.14
CA SER A 39 4.06 4.22 10.00
C SER A 39 3.60 4.93 11.28
N ILE A 40 2.80 5.98 11.09
CA ILE A 40 2.18 6.74 12.18
C ILE A 40 0.69 6.84 11.89
N THR A 41 -0.12 6.22 12.74
CA THR A 41 -1.58 6.27 12.62
C THR A 41 -2.13 7.39 13.49
N LYS A 42 -2.87 8.31 12.87
CA LYS A 42 -3.53 9.42 13.57
C LYS A 42 -5.04 9.27 13.54
N ARG A 43 -5.70 9.74 14.61
CA ARG A 43 -7.16 9.88 14.63
C ARG A 43 -7.55 11.04 13.71
N SER A 44 -8.51 10.79 12.83
CA SER A 44 -9.11 11.82 11.98
C SER A 44 -9.70 12.98 12.79
N GLY A 45 -9.58 14.20 12.25
CA GLY A 45 -10.06 15.44 12.89
C GLY A 45 -8.90 16.38 13.24
N VAL A 46 -9.22 17.64 13.49
CA VAL A 46 -8.24 18.74 13.65
C VAL A 46 -7.20 18.45 14.74
N TYR A 47 -7.60 17.75 15.81
CA TYR A 47 -6.69 17.42 16.90
C TYR A 47 -5.55 16.47 16.50
N GLY A 48 -5.77 15.56 15.53
CA GLY A 48 -4.70 14.75 14.95
C GLY A 48 -3.90 13.86 15.93
N SER A 49 -4.54 13.37 17.00
CA SER A 49 -3.88 12.55 18.02
C SER A 49 -3.25 11.31 17.42
N THR A 50 -1.98 11.06 17.75
CA THR A 50 -1.30 9.81 17.41
C THR A 50 -1.94 8.66 18.19
N LEU A 51 -2.39 7.63 17.47
CA LEU A 51 -2.99 6.42 18.02
C LEU A 51 -1.97 5.29 18.16
N SER A 52 -1.09 5.17 17.17
CA SER A 52 -0.03 4.16 17.15
C SER A 52 1.10 4.56 16.21
N GLU A 53 2.27 4.06 16.55
CA GLU A 53 3.46 4.07 15.71
C GLU A 53 3.92 2.61 15.56
N ALA A 54 4.45 2.29 14.39
CA ALA A 54 4.89 0.94 14.08
C ALA A 54 5.94 0.95 12.96
N ASP A 55 6.95 0.09 13.10
CA ASP A 55 7.83 -0.27 12.00
C ASP A 55 7.07 -1.14 11.00
N THR A 56 7.17 -0.79 9.72
CA THR A 56 6.44 -1.45 8.63
C THR A 56 7.39 -2.03 7.60
N VAL A 57 7.08 -3.25 7.18
CA VAL A 57 7.72 -3.91 6.04
C VAL A 57 6.61 -4.24 5.05
N ALA A 58 6.67 -3.67 3.85
CA ALA A 58 5.75 -3.98 2.76
C ALA A 58 6.53 -4.67 1.65
N VAL A 59 6.11 -5.84 1.23
CA VAL A 59 6.67 -6.60 0.10
C VAL A 59 5.61 -6.64 -0.98
N LEU A 60 6.00 -6.31 -2.21
CA LEU A 60 5.15 -6.44 -3.38
C LEU A 60 5.94 -7.19 -4.44
N ASP A 61 5.48 -8.37 -4.82
CA ASP A 61 6.18 -9.23 -5.78
C ASP A 61 5.20 -9.79 -6.81
N ILE A 62 5.74 -10.33 -7.90
CA ILE A 62 5.00 -11.12 -8.87
C ILE A 62 5.49 -12.57 -8.74
N ASN A 63 4.57 -13.50 -8.46
CA ASN A 63 4.92 -14.90 -8.33
C ASN A 63 5.15 -15.56 -9.70
N ASP A 64 5.61 -16.83 -9.70
CA ASP A 64 5.87 -17.59 -10.93
C ASP A 64 4.63 -17.78 -11.83
N GLN A 65 3.44 -17.55 -11.29
CA GLN A 65 2.15 -17.65 -11.99
C GLN A 65 1.71 -16.31 -12.59
N GLY A 66 2.50 -15.24 -12.44
CA GLY A 66 2.16 -13.90 -12.89
C GLY A 66 1.15 -13.17 -12.00
N GLN A 67 0.90 -13.68 -10.80
CA GLN A 67 0.01 -13.04 -9.83
C GLN A 67 0.79 -12.09 -8.93
N VAL A 68 0.15 -10.99 -8.54
CA VAL A 68 0.72 -10.01 -7.63
C VAL A 68 0.51 -10.49 -6.21
N VAL A 69 1.59 -10.57 -5.45
CA VAL A 69 1.63 -10.94 -4.04
C VAL A 69 2.03 -9.71 -3.24
N GLN A 70 1.23 -9.38 -2.22
CA GLN A 70 1.49 -8.26 -1.33
C GLN A 70 1.50 -8.74 0.12
N ASP A 71 2.60 -8.51 0.81
CA ASP A 71 2.77 -8.80 2.23
C ASP A 71 3.05 -7.51 2.99
N ILE A 72 2.19 -7.14 3.93
CA ILE A 72 2.42 -6.01 4.83
C ILE A 72 2.56 -6.53 6.26
N SER A 73 3.75 -6.33 6.82
CA SER A 73 4.05 -6.52 8.24
C SER A 73 4.09 -5.16 8.95
N SER A 74 3.44 -5.06 10.09
CA SER A 74 3.49 -3.88 10.96
C SER A 74 3.72 -4.31 12.40
N THR A 75 4.82 -3.84 12.99
CA THR A 75 5.24 -4.13 14.36
C THR A 75 5.10 -2.88 15.21
N SER A 76 4.17 -2.88 16.15
CA SER A 76 3.88 -1.69 16.98
C SER A 76 4.88 -1.52 18.13
N ASP A 77 5.47 -0.32 18.21
CA ASP A 77 6.47 0.07 19.21
C ASP A 77 5.96 -0.06 20.66
N VAL A 78 4.68 0.24 20.88
CA VAL A 78 4.10 0.36 22.24
C VAL A 78 3.46 -0.96 22.69
N LYS A 79 2.86 -1.70 21.76
CA LYS A 79 2.06 -2.89 22.09
C LYS A 79 2.85 -4.18 21.91
N ASN A 80 4.05 -4.15 21.32
CA ASN A 80 4.82 -5.34 20.93
C ASN A 80 3.97 -6.37 20.15
N VAL A 81 3.04 -5.87 19.33
CA VAL A 81 2.20 -6.69 18.46
C VAL A 81 2.69 -6.52 17.04
N THR A 82 2.99 -7.65 16.39
CA THR A 82 3.24 -7.71 14.95
C THR A 82 2.01 -8.26 14.25
N THR A 83 1.54 -7.52 13.25
CA THR A 83 0.45 -7.93 12.36
C THR A 83 1.03 -8.18 10.98
N ASN A 84 0.62 -9.27 10.34
CA ASN A 84 1.01 -9.62 8.97
C ASN A 84 -0.27 -9.78 8.15
N VAL A 85 -0.31 -9.11 7.01
CA VAL A 85 -1.41 -9.18 6.06
C VAL A 85 -0.84 -9.65 4.74
N HIS A 86 -1.34 -10.77 4.24
CA HIS A 86 -0.93 -11.37 2.98
C HIS A 86 -2.10 -11.33 2.00
N TRP A 87 -1.88 -10.74 0.83
CA TRP A 87 -2.87 -10.66 -0.24
C TRP A 87 -2.28 -11.17 -1.55
N VAL A 88 -3.13 -11.85 -2.32
CA VAL A 88 -2.82 -12.30 -3.68
C VAL A 88 -3.87 -11.72 -4.62
N GLY A 89 -3.40 -11.18 -5.74
CA GLY A 89 -4.23 -10.53 -6.74
C GLY A 89 -3.76 -10.82 -8.15
N GLU A 90 -4.65 -10.58 -9.09
CA GLU A 90 -4.37 -10.70 -10.51
C GLU A 90 -4.14 -9.31 -11.10
N MET A 91 -3.09 -9.18 -11.91
CA MET A 91 -2.80 -7.95 -12.63
C MET A 91 -3.43 -8.01 -14.02
N SER A 92 -4.24 -7.00 -14.35
CA SER A 92 -4.77 -6.79 -15.68
C SER A 92 -4.45 -5.36 -16.12
N LYS A 93 -3.53 -5.22 -17.08
CA LYS A 93 -3.00 -3.93 -17.53
C LYS A 93 -2.39 -3.16 -16.35
N ASN A 94 -3.00 -2.04 -15.96
CA ASN A 94 -2.55 -1.18 -14.87
C ASN A 94 -3.43 -1.30 -13.61
N LEU A 95 -4.26 -2.35 -13.53
CA LEU A 95 -5.16 -2.59 -12.40
C LEU A 95 -4.83 -3.93 -11.78
N VAL A 96 -4.47 -3.95 -10.50
CA VAL A 96 -4.35 -5.18 -9.72
C VAL A 96 -5.64 -5.35 -8.92
N THR A 97 -6.24 -6.54 -9.02
CA THR A 97 -7.45 -6.90 -8.28
C THR A 97 -7.12 -8.03 -7.33
N PHE A 98 -7.22 -7.77 -6.02
CA PHE A 98 -7.00 -8.76 -4.98
C PHE A 98 -8.28 -9.56 -4.70
N ALA A 99 -8.14 -10.85 -4.41
CA ALA A 99 -9.27 -11.74 -4.12
C ALA A 99 -10.13 -11.28 -2.93
N GLU A 100 -9.53 -10.55 -1.99
CA GLU A 100 -10.18 -9.95 -0.82
C GLU A 100 -11.14 -8.78 -1.15
N GLY A 101 -11.26 -8.41 -2.42
CA GLY A 101 -12.13 -7.31 -2.86
C GLY A 101 -11.49 -5.93 -2.68
N TYR A 102 -10.16 -5.86 -2.73
CA TYR A 102 -9.38 -4.63 -2.83
C TYR A 102 -8.77 -4.53 -4.21
N GLN A 103 -8.58 -3.31 -4.71
CA GLN A 103 -7.95 -3.06 -6.00
C GLN A 103 -6.97 -1.90 -5.90
N MET A 104 -5.88 -1.98 -6.67
CA MET A 104 -4.94 -0.87 -6.84
C MET A 104 -4.79 -0.52 -8.33
N THR A 105 -4.93 0.76 -8.63
CA THR A 105 -4.72 1.32 -9.97
C THR A 105 -3.35 1.98 -10.03
N LEU A 106 -2.53 1.54 -10.97
CA LEU A 106 -1.18 2.07 -11.22
C LEU A 106 -1.27 3.29 -12.14
N LEU A 107 -0.85 4.43 -11.62
CA LEU A 107 -0.93 5.73 -12.26
C LEU A 107 0.43 6.16 -12.83
N PRO A 108 0.45 7.08 -13.81
CA PRO A 108 1.69 7.71 -14.26
C PRO A 108 2.42 8.43 -13.11
N GLY A 109 3.74 8.61 -13.24
CA GLY A 109 4.52 9.40 -12.28
C GLY A 109 4.89 8.68 -10.98
N GLY A 110 4.92 7.34 -10.99
CA GLY A 110 5.28 6.55 -9.81
C GLY A 110 4.21 6.60 -8.72
N MET A 111 2.94 6.77 -9.10
CA MET A 111 1.81 6.80 -8.18
C MET A 111 0.94 5.54 -8.29
N TYR A 112 0.30 5.15 -7.20
CA TYR A 112 -0.84 4.25 -7.25
C TYR A 112 -1.94 4.70 -6.27
N MET A 113 -3.17 4.28 -6.56
CA MET A 113 -4.32 4.48 -5.68
C MET A 113 -5.02 3.14 -5.43
N GLY A 114 -5.25 2.85 -4.15
CA GLY A 114 -5.94 1.65 -3.69
C GLY A 114 -7.31 1.95 -3.09
N CYS A 115 -8.30 1.11 -3.40
CA CYS A 115 -9.65 1.18 -2.85
C CYS A 115 -10.33 -0.20 -2.87
N PRO A 116 -11.37 -0.42 -2.06
CA PRO A 116 -12.22 -1.60 -2.20
C PRO A 116 -12.96 -1.59 -3.53
N CYS A 117 -13.18 -2.77 -4.13
CA CYS A 117 -13.91 -2.91 -5.40
C CYS A 117 -15.38 -2.47 -5.26
N ASP A 118 -15.99 -2.73 -4.10
CA ASP A 118 -17.35 -2.32 -3.77
C ASP A 118 -17.47 -1.90 -2.29
N VAL A 119 -17.53 -0.59 -2.06
CA VAL A 119 -17.70 -0.01 -0.72
C VAL A 119 -19.05 -0.42 -0.11
N ALA A 120 -20.10 -0.57 -0.91
CA ALA A 120 -21.42 -0.93 -0.41
C ALA A 120 -21.42 -2.32 0.22
N LYS A 121 -20.65 -3.25 -0.33
CA LYS A 121 -20.45 -4.59 0.26
C LYS A 121 -19.76 -4.50 1.62
N SER A 122 -18.69 -3.71 1.75
CA SER A 122 -18.03 -3.50 3.05
C SER A 122 -18.98 -2.89 4.08
N VAL A 123 -19.82 -1.93 3.68
CA VAL A 123 -20.81 -1.29 4.55
C VAL A 123 -21.92 -2.28 4.96
N ALA A 124 -22.44 -3.07 4.02
CA ALA A 124 -23.46 -4.07 4.28
C ALA A 124 -22.97 -5.17 5.24
N GLU A 125 -21.69 -5.55 5.13
CA GLU A 125 -21.05 -6.54 6.01
C GLU A 125 -20.51 -5.93 7.32
N LEU A 126 -20.73 -4.64 7.57
CA LEU A 126 -20.20 -3.90 8.74
C LEU A 126 -18.68 -4.03 8.91
N LYS A 127 -17.95 -4.18 7.80
CA LYS A 127 -16.49 -4.28 7.78
C LYS A 127 -15.86 -2.91 7.58
N SER A 128 -14.73 -2.71 8.22
CA SER A 128 -13.86 -1.57 7.94
C SER A 128 -13.25 -1.72 6.54
N PHE A 129 -13.03 -0.59 5.87
CA PHE A 129 -12.29 -0.49 4.63
C PHE A 129 -11.35 0.72 4.70
N HIS A 130 -10.40 0.80 3.79
CA HIS A 130 -9.45 1.90 3.69
C HIS A 130 -9.30 2.34 2.23
N LEU A 131 -8.79 3.56 2.06
CA LEU A 131 -8.30 4.06 0.79
C LEU A 131 -6.81 4.32 0.97
N GLU A 132 -6.06 4.11 -0.11
CA GLU A 132 -4.61 4.22 -0.10
C GLU A 132 -4.16 5.08 -1.28
N PHE A 133 -3.17 5.91 -1.01
CA PHE A 133 -2.44 6.65 -2.01
C PHE A 133 -0.96 6.48 -1.73
N CYS A 134 -0.22 6.10 -2.76
CA CYS A 134 1.22 6.01 -2.71
C CYS A 134 1.80 6.81 -3.86
N TRP A 135 2.90 7.47 -3.57
CA TRP A 135 3.71 8.17 -4.54
C TRP A 135 5.17 7.94 -4.22
N THR A 136 5.88 7.33 -5.17
CA THR A 136 7.31 7.08 -5.07
C THR A 136 8.05 8.22 -5.77
N GLU A 137 8.70 9.07 -4.98
CA GLU A 137 9.48 10.20 -5.52
C GLU A 137 10.76 9.74 -6.23
N THR A 138 11.21 8.50 -6.03
CA THR A 138 12.52 8.07 -6.54
C THR A 138 12.65 6.54 -6.69
N ARG A 139 13.22 6.05 -7.80
CA ARG A 139 13.60 4.64 -7.96
C ARG A 139 14.84 4.36 -7.11
N THR A 140 14.68 3.64 -6.00
CA THR A 140 15.83 3.01 -5.33
C THR A 140 16.21 1.78 -6.15
N HIS A 141 17.21 1.93 -7.03
CA HIS A 141 17.93 0.77 -7.56
C HIS A 141 18.65 0.11 -6.38
N ILE A 142 18.23 -1.10 -6.01
CA ILE A 142 19.03 -2.04 -5.20
C ILE A 142 19.83 -2.90 -6.17
#